data_AF-A0AAP3SG81-F1
#
_entry.id   AF-A0AAP3SG81-F1
#
_cell.length_a   1.000
_cell.length_b   1.000
_cell.length_c   1.000
_cell.angle_alpha   90.00
_cell.angle_beta   90.00
_cell.angle_gamma   90.00
#
_symmetry.space_group_name_H-M   'P 1'
#
loop_
_entity.id
_entity.type
_entity.pdbx_description
1 polymer ?
#
loop_
_entity_poly.entity_id
_entity_poly.type
_entity_poly.pdbx_seq_one_letter_code
_entity_poly.pdbx_strand_id
1 'polypeptide(L)'
;ATGEYHTVREFTTLAFKEVGIELRWEGEGVDEKGIDVSTGKVLVEVDSKYFRPAEVEQLLGDPTKARTLLGWNPRKTSFSELVKIMVSHDMKFVKNLHIKELMNREEE
;
A
#
# COMPACT_ATOMS: atom_id res chain seq x y z
N ALA A 1 4.85 0.52 18.48
CA ALA A 1 4.57 1.41 17.34
C ALA A 1 5.87 2.02 16.82
N THR A 2 5.95 2.39 15.54
CA THR A 2 7.15 2.99 14.91
C THR A 2 7.44 4.42 15.39
N GLY A 3 6.42 5.09 15.95
CA GLY A 3 6.46 6.52 16.27
C GLY A 3 6.27 7.41 15.05
N GLU A 4 5.78 6.84 13.94
CA GLU A 4 5.48 7.51 12.67
C GLU A 4 4.05 7.13 12.26
N TYR A 5 3.33 8.04 11.61
CA TYR A 5 2.03 7.77 11.02
C TYR A 5 2.07 8.17 9.54
N HIS A 6 1.32 7.44 8.71
CA HIS A 6 1.23 7.65 7.28
C HIS A 6 -0.24 7.51 6.86
N THR A 7 -0.61 8.19 5.78
CA THR A 7 -1.98 8.10 5.25
C THR A 7 -2.14 6.88 4.34
N VAL A 8 -3.38 6.43 4.16
CA VAL A 8 -3.70 5.39 3.14
C VAL A 8 -3.28 5.87 1.75
N ARG A 9 -3.51 7.15 1.42
CA ARG A 9 -3.07 7.76 0.15
C ARG A 9 -1.56 7.64 -0.06
N GLU A 10 -0.76 7.91 0.96
CA GLU A 10 0.70 7.79 0.88
C GLU A 10 1.11 6.34 0.64
N PHE A 11 0.53 5.39 1.37
CA PHE A 11 0.77 3.96 1.17
C PHE A 11 0.46 3.55 -0.28
N THR A 12 -0.72 3.93 -0.79
CA THR A 12 -1.14 3.62 -2.15
C THR A 12 -0.20 4.24 -3.18
N THR A 13 0.18 5.50 -3.00
CA THR A 13 1.09 6.21 -3.92
C THR A 13 2.46 5.53 -3.98
N LEU A 14 3.03 5.16 -2.84
CA LEU A 14 4.31 4.44 -2.78
C LEU A 14 4.21 3.04 -3.38
N ALA A 15 3.11 2.32 -3.12
CA ALA A 15 2.92 0.97 -3.66
C ALA A 15 2.90 0.94 -5.19
N PHE A 16 2.19 1.88 -5.83
CA PHE A 16 2.22 2.02 -7.30
C PHE A 16 3.60 2.45 -7.82
N LYS A 17 4.29 3.32 -7.09
CA LYS A 17 5.65 3.76 -7.45
C LYS A 17 6.65 2.60 -7.47
N GLU A 18 6.54 1.63 -6.57
CA GLU A 18 7.41 0.44 -6.54
C GLU A 18 7.30 -0.42 -7.82
N VAL A 19 6.19 -0.30 -8.56
CA VAL A 19 6.00 -0.97 -9.87
C VAL A 19 6.12 0.00 -11.05
N GLY A 20 6.68 1.19 -10.83
CA GLY A 20 6.95 2.17 -11.87
C GLY A 20 5.74 2.98 -12.34
N ILE A 21 4.65 2.98 -11.57
CA ILE A 21 3.44 3.76 -11.87
C ILE A 21 3.43 5.02 -11.01
N GLU A 22 3.41 6.17 -11.67
CA GLU A 22 3.25 7.46 -10.99
C GLU A 22 1.77 7.86 -10.98
N LEU A 23 1.21 8.05 -9.77
CA LEU A 23 -0.17 8.47 -9.60
C LEU A 23 -0.28 9.99 -9.44
N ARG A 24 -1.21 10.59 -10.17
CA ARG A 24 -1.77 11.91 -9.91
C ARG A 24 -3.15 11.74 -9.27
N TRP A 25 -3.41 12.50 -8.21
CA TRP A 25 -4.70 12.50 -7.53
C TRP A 25 -5.55 13.68 -8.00
N GLU A 26 -6.81 13.41 -8.35
CA GLU A 26 -7.78 14.41 -8.79
C GLU A 26 -9.15 14.14 -8.16
N GLY A 27 -9.93 15.20 -7.92
CA GLY A 27 -11.20 15.12 -7.22
C GLY A 27 -11.05 15.20 -5.70
N GLU A 28 -12.15 14.99 -4.99
CA GLU A 28 -12.21 15.06 -3.53
C GLU A 28 -13.25 14.08 -2.96
N GLY A 29 -13.06 13.64 -1.72
CA GLY A 29 -13.99 12.75 -1.03
C GLY A 29 -14.24 11.45 -1.80
N VAL A 30 -15.51 11.12 -2.05
CA VAL A 30 -15.92 9.92 -2.78
C VAL A 30 -15.64 10.01 -4.30
N ASP A 31 -15.48 11.22 -4.83
CA ASP A 31 -15.21 11.46 -6.24
C ASP A 31 -13.70 11.51 -6.55
N GLU A 32 -12.86 11.32 -5.54
CA GLU A 32 -11.41 11.28 -5.69
C GLU A 32 -10.92 10.04 -6.45
N LYS A 33 -9.95 10.27 -7.35
CA LYS A 33 -9.35 9.25 -8.21
C LYS A 33 -7.83 9.33 -8.21
N GLY A 34 -7.20 8.15 -8.27
CA GLY A 34 -5.78 8.00 -8.56
C GLY A 34 -5.59 7.63 -10.04
N ILE A 35 -4.96 8.52 -10.80
CA ILE A 35 -4.78 8.41 -12.24
C ILE A 35 -3.30 8.15 -12.54
N ASP A 36 -3.01 7.13 -13.33
CA ASP A 36 -1.66 6.90 -13.86
C ASP A 36 -1.27 8.02 -14.82
N VAL A 37 -0.22 8.75 -14.48
CA VAL A 37 0.29 9.88 -15.26
C VAL A 37 0.69 9.46 -16.68
N SER A 38 1.22 8.25 -16.84
CA SER A 38 1.75 7.78 -18.12
C SER A 38 0.67 7.36 -19.12
N THR A 39 -0.43 6.78 -18.63
CA THR A 39 -1.50 6.22 -19.48
C THR A 39 -2.81 6.98 -19.43
N GLY A 40 -3.00 7.87 -18.44
CA GLY A 40 -4.25 8.54 -18.16
C GLY A 40 -5.35 7.63 -17.61
N LYS A 41 -5.04 6.36 -17.30
CA LYS A 41 -6.01 5.40 -16.75
C LYS A 41 -6.27 5.69 -15.28
N VAL A 42 -7.53 5.60 -14.88
CA VAL A 42 -7.92 5.55 -13.47
C VAL A 42 -7.54 4.18 -12.91
N LEU A 43 -6.70 4.16 -11.88
CA LEU A 43 -6.26 2.93 -11.21
C LEU A 43 -6.78 2.81 -9.77
N VAL A 44 -7.22 3.91 -9.18
CA VAL A 44 -7.79 3.96 -7.83
C VAL A 44 -9.05 4.81 -7.84
N GLU A 45 -10.12 4.30 -7.23
CA GLU A 45 -11.38 5.01 -6.99
C GLU A 45 -11.82 4.79 -5.54
N VAL A 46 -12.59 5.74 -4.99
CA VAL A 46 -13.15 5.65 -3.65
C VAL A 46 -14.58 5.11 -3.72
N ASP A 47 -14.86 4.07 -2.92
CA ASP A 47 -16.22 3.53 -2.79
C ASP A 47 -16.66 3.60 -1.32
N SER A 48 -17.73 4.34 -1.08
CA SER A 48 -18.31 4.56 0.25
C SER A 48 -18.66 3.27 1.00
N LYS A 49 -18.84 2.13 0.30
CA LYS A 49 -19.09 0.83 0.95
C LYS A 49 -17.94 0.38 1.85
N TYR A 50 -16.73 0.90 1.63
CA TYR A 50 -15.54 0.57 2.44
C TYR A 50 -15.40 1.47 3.68
N PHE A 51 -16.24 2.50 3.83
CA PHE A 51 -16.20 3.38 5.00
C PHE A 51 -16.79 2.68 6.23
N ARG A 52 -16.20 2.95 7.39
CA ARG A 52 -16.69 2.42 8.66
C ARG A 52 -17.70 3.40 9.28
N PRO A 53 -18.77 2.92 9.94
CA PRO A 53 -19.72 3.80 10.64
C PRO A 53 -19.10 4.69 11.72
N ALA A 54 -17.97 4.25 12.30
CA ALA A 54 -17.15 5.01 13.22
C ALA A 54 -15.70 4.92 12.75
N GLU A 55 -15.10 6.07 12.46
CA GLU A 55 -13.74 6.16 11.95
C GLU A 55 -12.73 6.48 13.05
N VAL A 56 -11.50 6.00 12.87
CA VAL A 56 -10.35 6.37 13.69
C VAL A 56 -9.37 7.13 12.82
N GLU A 57 -9.44 8.45 12.87
CA GLU A 57 -8.71 9.35 11.97
C GLU A 57 -7.18 9.20 12.05
N GLN A 58 -6.64 8.99 13.26
CA GLN A 58 -5.20 8.93 13.46
C GLN A 58 -4.81 8.02 14.62
N LEU A 59 -3.78 7.19 14.39
CA LEU A 59 -3.11 6.39 15.41
C LEU A 59 -1.61 6.67 15.37
N LEU A 60 -1.07 7.19 16.48
CA LEU A 60 0.36 7.43 16.66
C LEU A 60 0.79 6.95 18.04
N GLY A 61 1.59 5.88 18.08
CA GLY A 61 2.05 5.31 19.35
C GLY A 61 3.46 5.74 19.72
N ASP A 62 3.67 6.05 21.00
CA ASP A 62 4.99 6.29 21.60
C ASP A 62 5.59 4.97 22.13
N PRO A 63 6.70 4.48 21.55
CA PRO A 63 7.33 3.24 22.00
C PRO A 63 8.42 3.41 23.06
N THR A 64 8.56 4.59 23.67
CA THR A 64 9.68 4.93 24.56
C THR A 64 9.88 3.89 25.67
N LYS A 65 8.80 3.44 26.33
CA LYS A 65 8.90 2.41 27.39
C LYS A 65 9.52 1.10 26.89
N ALA A 66 9.08 0.58 25.75
CA ALA A 66 9.58 -0.68 25.20
C ALA A 66 11.03 -0.53 24.70
N ARG A 67 11.38 0.61 24.08
CA ARG A 67 12.74 0.89 23.64
C ARG A 67 13.71 0.92 24.82
N THR A 68 13.35 1.61 25.89
CA THR A 68 14.21 1.78 27.06
C THR A 68 14.34 0.49 27.87
N LEU A 69 13.24 -0.25 28.11
CA LEU A 69 13.27 -1.40 29.01
C LEU A 69 13.62 -2.72 28.32
N LEU A 70 13.31 -2.86 27.03
CA LEU A 70 13.43 -4.11 26.30
C LEU A 70 14.45 -4.04 25.14
N GLY A 71 15.08 -2.89 24.92
CA GLY A 71 15.95 -2.66 23.76
C GLY A 71 15.21 -2.76 22.41
N TRP A 72 13.88 -2.62 22.42
CA TRP A 72 13.06 -2.79 21.23
C TRP A 72 13.38 -1.72 20.17
N ASN A 73 13.65 -2.14 18.93
CA ASN A 73 13.87 -1.23 17.80
C ASN A 73 12.65 -1.20 16.86
N PRO A 74 11.74 -0.23 17.01
CA PRO A 74 10.57 -0.07 16.13
C PRO A 74 10.89 0.19 14.68
N ARG A 75 12.07 0.77 14.40
CA ARG A 75 12.42 1.37 13.11
C ARG A 75 13.38 0.50 12.32
N LYS A 76 13.55 -0.77 12.73
CA LYS A 76 14.35 -1.75 11.98
C LYS A 76 13.84 -1.92 10.55
N THR A 77 12.53 -1.83 10.35
CA THR A 77 11.88 -1.78 9.04
C THR A 77 11.18 -0.43 8.94
N SER A 78 11.59 0.40 8.00
CA SER A 78 10.91 1.67 7.72
C SER A 78 9.56 1.43 7.04
N PHE A 79 8.71 2.45 7.02
CA PHE A 79 7.45 2.40 6.27
C PHE A 79 7.67 2.11 4.77
N SER A 80 8.63 2.80 4.14
CA SER A 80 8.96 2.58 2.73
C SER A 80 9.49 1.18 2.45
N GLU A 81 10.34 0.63 3.31
CA GLU A 81 10.85 -0.74 3.16
C GLU A 81 9.73 -1.76 3.34
N LEU A 82 8.80 -1.53 4.27
CA LEU A 82 7.62 -2.37 4.43
C LEU A 82 6.76 -2.40 3.16
N VAL A 83 6.45 -1.22 2.58
CA VAL A 83 5.71 -1.13 1.30
C VAL A 83 6.41 -1.93 0.21
N LYS A 84 7.72 -1.75 0.06
CA LYS A 84 8.53 -2.47 -0.93
C LYS A 84 8.51 -3.99 -0.73
N ILE A 85 8.65 -4.46 0.51
CA ILE A 85 8.62 -5.89 0.84
C ILE A 85 7.27 -6.50 0.43
N MET A 86 6.17 -5.82 0.76
CA MET A 86 4.82 -6.28 0.46
C MET A 86 4.57 -6.34 -1.05
N VAL A 87 4.82 -5.25 -1.78
CA VAL A 87 4.61 -5.20 -3.24
C VAL A 87 5.50 -6.20 -3.96
N SER A 88 6.78 -6.31 -3.58
CA SER A 88 7.71 -7.27 -4.18
C SER A 88 7.24 -8.72 -4.00
N HIS A 89 6.64 -9.03 -2.85
CA HIS A 89 6.09 -10.36 -2.59
C HIS A 89 4.88 -10.63 -3.50
N ASP A 90 3.91 -9.72 -3.54
CA ASP A 90 2.69 -9.91 -4.33
C ASP A 90 2.96 -9.98 -5.82
N MET A 91 3.90 -9.17 -6.34
CA MET A 91 4.32 -9.24 -7.74
C MET A 91 4.92 -10.61 -8.11
N LYS A 92 5.74 -11.19 -7.22
CA LYS A 92 6.26 -12.56 -7.43
C LYS A 92 5.15 -13.60 -7.37
N PHE A 93 4.24 -13.45 -6.42
CA PHE A 93 3.11 -14.36 -6.24
C PHE A 93 2.17 -14.37 -7.46
N VAL A 94 1.74 -13.20 -7.92
CA VAL A 94 0.88 -13.05 -9.10
C VAL A 94 1.56 -13.51 -10.37
N LYS A 95 2.86 -13.22 -10.56
CA LYS A 95 3.64 -13.76 -11.69
C LYS A 95 3.62 -15.28 -11.71
N ASN A 96 3.81 -15.93 -10.56
CA ASN A 96 3.79 -17.39 -10.48
C ASN A 96 2.40 -17.97 -10.79
N LEU A 97 1.33 -17.32 -10.33
CA LEU A 97 -0.03 -17.71 -10.67
C LEU A 97 -0.30 -17.60 -12.17
N HIS A 98 0.12 -16.49 -12.78
CA HIS A 98 -0.06 -16.26 -14.21
C HIS A 98 0.68 -17.29 -15.06
N ILE A 99 1.92 -17.65 -14.71
CA ILE A 99 2.67 -18.71 -15.39
C ILE A 99 1.95 -20.06 -15.30
N LYS A 100 1.45 -20.43 -14.12
CA LYS A 100 0.70 -21.69 -13.94
C LYS A 100 -0.56 -21.72 -14.80
N GLU A 101 -1.29 -20.61 -14.87
CA GLU A 101 -2.48 -20.51 -15.70
C GLU A 101 -2.17 -20.67 -17.19
N LEU A 102 -1.06 -20.10 -17.68
CA LEU A 102 -0.63 -20.28 -19.07
C LEU A 102 -0.25 -21.72 -19.37
N MET A 103 0.50 -22.38 -18.48
CA MET A 103 0.88 -23.79 -18.65
C MET A 103 -0.35 -24.72 -18.73
N ASN A 104 -1.36 -24.49 -17.87
CA ASN A 104 -2.58 -25.29 -17.89
C ASN A 104 -3.39 -25.12 -19.19
N ARG A 105 -3.32 -23.95 -19.85
CA ARG A 105 -4.02 -23.68 -21.11
C ARG A 105 -3.31 -24.26 -22.33
N GLU A 106 -2.01 -24.56 -22.24
CA GLU A 106 -1.24 -25.21 -23.31
C GLU A 106 -1.39 -26.75 -23.28
N GLU A 107 -1.87 -27.30 -22.17
CA GLU A 107 -2.13 -28.73 -21.98
C GLU A 107 -3.55 -29.16 -22.41
N GLU A 108 -4.44 -28.21 -22.73
CA GLU A 108 -5.81 -28.41 -23.27
C GLU A 108 -5.87 -28.28 -24.80
#